data_AF-A0A7K0P6P1-F1
#
_entry.id   AF-A0A7K0P6P1-F1
#
_cell.length_a   1.000
_cell.length_b   1.000
_cell.length_c   1.000
_cell.angle_alpha   90.00
_cell.angle_beta   90.00
_cell.angle_gamma   90.00
#
_symmetry.space_group_name_H-M   'P 1'
#
loop_
_entity.id
_entity.type
_entity.pdbx_description
1 polymer ?
#
loop_
_entity_poly.entity_id
_entity_poly.type
_entity_poly.pdbx_seq_one_letter_code
_entity_poly.pdbx_strand_id
1 'polypeptide(L)'
;MTQIDGLGHFGPYGGRFVPEALIGALDELAAAHSAAIIDPEFQKELAHLHATYTGRPSIITEAKRFAEHAGGAQILLKREDLNHTGSHKINNVLGQALLTKKMGKKRIIAETGAGQHGVAAATAAALFGLECVVYMGEEDTRRQSLN
;
A
#
# COMPACT_ATOMS: atom_id res chain seq x y z
N MET A 1 -20.80 8.51 -9.94
CA MET A 1 -19.86 7.58 -9.26
C MET A 1 -20.61 6.29 -9.04
N THR A 2 -20.12 5.17 -9.57
CA THR A 2 -20.71 3.86 -9.34
C THR A 2 -20.65 3.59 -7.84
N GLN A 3 -21.82 3.54 -7.19
CA GLN A 3 -21.89 3.25 -5.75
C GLN A 3 -21.39 1.83 -5.51
N ILE A 4 -20.52 1.68 -4.51
CA ILE A 4 -20.17 0.37 -3.96
C ILE A 4 -21.36 -0.04 -3.08
N ASP A 5 -21.86 -1.26 -3.25
CA ASP A 5 -22.89 -1.77 -2.35
C ASP A 5 -22.30 -2.13 -0.96
N GLY A 6 -23.18 -2.45 0.00
CA GLY A 6 -22.76 -2.86 1.35
C GLY A 6 -21.96 -4.17 1.40
N LEU A 7 -21.84 -4.89 0.28
CA LEU A 7 -21.11 -6.16 0.15
C LEU A 7 -19.77 -5.99 -0.58
N GLY A 8 -19.43 -4.78 -1.03
CA GLY A 8 -18.18 -4.48 -1.72
C GLY A 8 -18.22 -4.70 -3.23
N HIS A 9 -19.40 -4.74 -3.86
CA HIS A 9 -19.52 -4.83 -5.32
C HIS A 9 -19.55 -3.46 -5.99
N PHE A 10 -18.88 -3.39 -7.13
CA PHE A 10 -18.97 -2.31 -8.11
C PHE A 10 -19.71 -2.85 -9.35
N GLY A 11 -21.05 -2.75 -9.35
CA GLY A 11 -21.85 -3.44 -10.35
C GLY A 11 -21.68 -4.96 -10.24
N PRO A 12 -21.35 -5.70 -11.32
CA PRO A 12 -21.14 -7.15 -11.26
C PRO A 12 -19.74 -7.59 -10.75
N TYR A 13 -18.85 -6.64 -10.42
CA TYR A 13 -17.46 -6.92 -10.05
C TYR A 13 -17.21 -6.68 -8.56
N GLY A 14 -16.18 -7.31 -7.98
CA GLY A 14 -15.83 -7.14 -6.57
C GLY A 14 -16.49 -8.20 -5.68
N GLY A 15 -16.92 -7.81 -4.48
CA GLY A 15 -17.49 -8.76 -3.50
C GLY A 15 -16.45 -9.59 -2.75
N ARG A 16 -16.93 -10.60 -2.02
CA ARG A 16 -16.11 -11.45 -1.15
C ARG A 16 -16.33 -12.93 -1.47
N PHE A 17 -15.50 -13.47 -2.37
CA PHE A 17 -15.49 -14.89 -2.75
C PHE A 17 -14.38 -15.63 -2.00
N VAL A 18 -14.59 -15.84 -0.70
CA VAL A 18 -13.58 -16.39 0.22
C VAL A 18 -14.15 -17.55 1.03
N PRO A 19 -13.29 -18.45 1.55
CA PRO A 19 -13.72 -19.46 2.51
C PRO A 19 -14.32 -18.84 3.78
N GLU A 20 -15.30 -19.52 4.38
CA GLU A 20 -16.00 -19.06 5.60
C GLU A 20 -15.04 -18.72 6.74
N ALA A 21 -13.95 -19.46 6.87
CA ALA A 21 -12.91 -19.22 7.87
C ALA A 21 -12.26 -17.82 7.81
N LEU A 22 -12.38 -17.10 6.69
CA LEU A 22 -11.84 -15.74 6.53
C LEU A 22 -12.87 -14.63 6.75
N ILE A 23 -14.17 -14.95 6.79
CA ILE A 23 -15.24 -13.94 6.86
C ILE A 23 -15.09 -13.07 8.11
N GLY A 24 -14.92 -13.68 9.28
CA GLY A 24 -14.78 -12.94 10.55
C GLY A 24 -13.58 -11.99 10.58
N ALA A 25 -12.45 -12.40 9.99
CA ALA A 25 -11.25 -11.55 9.91
C ALA A 25 -11.46 -10.35 8.96
N LEU A 26 -12.17 -10.56 7.85
CA LEU A 26 -12.50 -9.50 6.90
C LEU A 26 -13.51 -8.51 7.49
N ASP A 27 -14.47 -8.98 8.28
CA ASP A 27 -15.44 -8.12 8.97
C ASP A 27 -14.77 -7.25 10.04
N GLU A 28 -13.88 -7.83 10.85
CA GLU A 28 -13.07 -7.08 11.83
C GLU A 28 -12.24 -5.99 11.12
N LEU A 29 -11.57 -6.34 10.02
CA LEU A 29 -10.78 -5.40 9.24
C LEU A 29 -11.63 -4.28 8.62
N ALA A 30 -12.78 -4.62 8.03
CA ALA A 30 -13.68 -3.65 7.40
C ALA A 30 -14.23 -2.64 8.42
N ALA A 31 -14.61 -3.11 9.62
CA ALA A 31 -15.08 -2.25 10.71
C ALA A 31 -13.95 -1.34 11.20
N ALA A 32 -12.76 -1.89 11.47
CA ALA A 32 -11.61 -1.12 11.92
C ALA A 32 -11.18 -0.07 10.90
N HIS A 33 -11.12 -0.43 9.62
CA HIS A 33 -10.81 0.49 8.54
C HIS A 33 -11.85 1.61 8.43
N SER A 34 -13.14 1.28 8.44
CA SER A 34 -14.22 2.27 8.33
C SER A 34 -14.19 3.28 9.48
N ALA A 35 -13.87 2.84 10.69
CA ALA A 35 -13.67 3.73 11.83
C ALA A 35 -12.39 4.59 11.68
N ALA A 36 -11.30 4.01 11.20
CA ALA A 36 -10.02 4.70 11.07
C ALA A 36 -10.04 5.80 9.99
N ILE A 37 -10.68 5.57 8.84
CA ILE A 37 -10.66 6.54 7.73
C ILE A 37 -11.39 7.84 8.04
N ILE A 38 -12.31 7.86 9.01
CA ILE A 38 -13.02 9.07 9.45
C ILE A 38 -12.43 9.67 10.72
N ASP A 39 -11.46 9.00 11.36
CA ASP A 39 -10.81 9.48 12.58
C ASP A 39 -9.76 10.55 12.24
N PRO A 40 -9.92 11.81 12.69
CA PRO A 40 -8.98 12.88 12.41
C PRO A 40 -7.55 12.59 12.88
N GLU A 41 -7.37 11.86 13.97
CA GLU A 41 -6.04 11.60 14.50
C GLU A 41 -5.31 10.52 13.69
N PHE A 42 -6.04 9.54 13.18
CA PHE A 42 -5.50 8.57 12.21
C PHE A 42 -5.08 9.27 10.91
N GLN A 43 -5.92 10.16 10.38
CA GLN A 43 -5.61 10.93 9.17
C GLN A 43 -4.39 11.82 9.37
N LYS A 44 -4.29 12.49 10.51
CA LYS A 44 -3.17 13.37 10.86
C LYS A 44 -1.86 12.58 11.00
N GLU A 45 -1.87 11.43 11.67
CA GLU A 45 -0.68 10.59 11.80
C GLU A 45 -0.24 10.04 10.44
N LEU A 46 -1.17 9.56 9.61
CA LEU A 46 -0.84 9.09 8.26
C LEU A 46 -0.32 10.22 7.36
N ALA A 47 -0.92 11.42 7.43
CA ALA A 47 -0.46 12.59 6.69
C ALA A 47 0.94 13.04 7.15
N HIS A 48 1.20 13.00 8.45
CA HIS A 48 2.53 13.27 8.99
C HIS A 48 3.56 12.29 8.43
N LEU A 49 3.29 10.98 8.49
CA LEU A 49 4.16 9.94 7.94
C LEU A 49 4.39 10.10 6.44
N HIS A 50 3.35 10.47 5.69
CA HIS A 50 3.50 10.79 4.28
C HIS A 50 4.47 11.95 4.04
N ALA A 51 4.38 13.01 4.82
CA ALA A 51 5.27 14.16 4.68
C ALA A 51 6.71 13.86 5.16
N THR A 52 6.87 13.20 6.30
CA THR A 52 8.17 13.11 7.00
C THR A 52 8.91 11.80 6.76
N TYR A 53 8.21 10.71 6.42
CA TYR A 53 8.80 9.40 6.20
C TYR A 53 8.74 8.96 4.73
N THR A 54 7.60 9.15 4.06
CA THR A 54 7.50 8.80 2.63
C THR A 54 8.17 9.81 1.71
N GLY A 55 8.13 11.12 2.05
CA GLY A 55 8.61 12.20 1.19
C GLY A 55 7.53 12.76 0.25
N ARG A 56 6.25 12.73 0.65
CA ARG A 56 5.12 13.25 -0.12
C ARG A 56 4.90 14.76 0.11
N PRO A 57 4.33 15.48 -0.86
CA PRO A 57 3.89 15.00 -2.18
C PRO A 57 5.04 14.69 -3.12
N SER A 58 4.92 13.60 -3.90
CA SER A 58 5.84 13.34 -5.01
C SER A 58 5.68 14.39 -6.10
N ILE A 59 6.81 14.81 -6.67
CA ILE A 59 6.87 15.85 -7.70
C ILE A 59 6.28 15.37 -9.03
N ILE A 60 5.84 16.33 -9.85
CA ILE A 60 5.54 16.13 -11.27
C ILE A 60 6.71 16.68 -12.09
N THR A 61 7.26 15.89 -13.00
CA THR A 61 8.35 16.35 -13.88
C THR A 61 7.99 16.14 -15.34
N GLU A 62 8.19 17.15 -16.17
CA GLU A 62 8.03 17.04 -17.63
C GLU A 62 9.22 16.30 -18.25
N ALA A 63 8.94 15.26 -19.05
CA ALA A 63 9.93 14.42 -19.71
C ALA A 63 10.14 14.84 -21.19
N LYS A 64 10.74 16.02 -21.40
CA LYS A 64 10.88 16.65 -22.73
C LYS A 64 11.51 15.75 -23.80
N ARG A 65 12.61 15.06 -23.48
CA ARG A 65 13.27 14.15 -24.43
C ARG A 65 12.42 12.94 -24.79
N PHE A 66 11.60 12.45 -23.86
CA PHE A 66 10.69 11.34 -24.15
C PHE A 66 9.49 11.82 -24.97
N ALA A 67 9.03 13.06 -24.78
CA ALA A 67 8.00 13.68 -25.60
C ALA A 67 8.37 13.76 -27.10
N GLU A 68 9.65 13.93 -27.43
CA GLU A 68 10.15 13.87 -28.82
C GLU A 68 9.86 12.51 -29.49
N HIS A 69 9.87 11.43 -28.71
CA HIS A 69 9.52 10.08 -29.17
C HIS A 69 8.01 9.79 -29.15
N ALA A 70 7.22 10.64 -28.52
CA ALA A 70 5.77 10.48 -28.35
C ALA A 70 4.94 11.36 -29.32
N GLY A 71 5.52 11.76 -30.46
CA GLY A 71 4.81 12.53 -31.49
C GLY A 71 4.47 13.96 -31.07
N GLY A 72 5.23 14.55 -30.14
CA GLY A 72 5.02 15.92 -29.66
C GLY A 72 3.99 16.08 -28.55
N ALA A 73 3.46 14.97 -27.99
CA ALA A 73 2.62 15.01 -26.80
C ALA A 73 3.41 15.52 -25.57
N GLN A 74 2.78 16.29 -24.70
CA GLN A 74 3.38 16.65 -23.41
C GLN A 74 3.37 15.43 -22.47
N ILE A 75 4.55 14.98 -22.04
CA ILE A 75 4.68 13.86 -21.11
C ILE A 75 5.06 14.37 -19.71
N LEU A 76 4.18 14.14 -18.74
CA LEU A 76 4.39 14.45 -17.33
C LEU A 76 4.52 13.14 -16.53
N LEU A 77 5.59 13.04 -15.74
CA LEU A 77 5.84 11.89 -14.87
C LEU A 77 5.44 12.23 -13.43
N LYS A 78 4.51 11.45 -12.86
CA LYS A 78 4.22 11.45 -11.41
C LYS A 78 5.28 10.62 -10.70
N ARG A 79 6.21 11.29 -10.02
CA ARG A 79 7.47 10.69 -9.54
C ARG A 79 7.34 9.90 -8.23
N GLU A 80 6.45 8.90 -8.22
CA GLU A 80 6.33 7.96 -7.07
C GLU A 80 7.56 7.06 -6.90
N ASP A 81 8.46 7.01 -7.89
CA ASP A 81 9.78 6.39 -7.79
C ASP A 81 10.68 7.06 -6.73
N LEU A 82 10.39 8.33 -6.39
CA LEU A 82 11.15 9.09 -5.40
C LEU A 82 10.65 8.90 -3.96
N ASN A 83 9.56 8.16 -3.77
CA ASN A 83 9.11 7.85 -2.42
C ASN A 83 10.18 7.02 -1.69
N HIS A 84 10.23 7.11 -0.36
CA HIS A 84 10.98 6.15 0.43
C HIS A 84 10.57 4.70 0.05
N THR A 85 11.54 3.79 0.02
CA THR A 85 11.45 2.44 -0.59
C THR A 85 11.29 2.39 -2.12
N GLY A 86 11.33 3.53 -2.82
CA GLY A 86 11.44 3.58 -4.29
C GLY A 86 10.16 3.29 -5.08
N SER A 87 8.98 3.24 -4.45
CA SER A 87 7.73 3.03 -5.19
C SER A 87 6.49 3.57 -4.47
N HIS A 88 5.35 3.55 -5.16
CA HIS A 88 4.05 3.92 -4.58
C HIS A 88 3.53 2.94 -3.51
N LYS A 89 4.15 1.76 -3.34
CA LYS A 89 3.64 0.72 -2.42
C LYS A 89 3.69 1.15 -0.96
N ILE A 90 4.68 1.97 -0.58
CA ILE A 90 4.82 2.49 0.78
C ILE A 90 3.60 3.30 1.24
N ASN A 91 2.88 3.94 0.29
CA ASN A 91 1.68 4.71 0.60
C ASN A 91 0.61 3.83 1.27
N ASN A 92 0.32 2.68 0.67
CA ASN A 92 -0.65 1.73 1.19
C ASN A 92 -0.15 1.06 2.48
N VAL A 93 1.11 0.61 2.47
CA VAL A 93 1.65 -0.16 3.57
C VAL A 93 1.72 0.65 4.87
N LEU A 94 2.06 1.94 4.82
CA LEU A 94 2.05 2.79 6.03
C LEU A 94 0.65 2.90 6.63
N GLY A 95 -0.37 3.08 5.80
CA GLY A 95 -1.77 3.12 6.26
C GLY A 95 -2.20 1.79 6.91
N GLN A 96 -1.87 0.67 6.27
CA GLN A 96 -2.21 -0.66 6.82
C GLN A 96 -1.42 -1.00 8.09
N ALA A 97 -0.14 -0.61 8.17
CA ALA A 97 0.66 -0.85 9.37
C ALA A 97 0.21 0.03 10.54
N LEU A 98 -0.16 1.29 10.27
CA LEU A 98 -0.78 2.16 11.28
C LEU A 98 -2.12 1.58 11.76
N LEU A 99 -2.95 1.08 10.84
CA LEU A 99 -4.20 0.40 11.19
C LEU A 99 -3.95 -0.87 12.02
N THR A 100 -2.93 -1.66 11.66
CA THR A 100 -2.51 -2.86 12.40
C THR A 100 -2.19 -2.53 13.85
N LYS A 101 -1.41 -1.46 14.09
CA LYS A 101 -1.10 -0.94 15.42
C LYS A 101 -2.36 -0.51 16.17
N LYS A 102 -3.28 0.20 15.50
CA LYS A 102 -4.56 0.64 16.08
C LYS A 102 -5.48 -0.52 16.47
N MET A 103 -5.45 -1.60 15.69
CA MET A 103 -6.17 -2.84 15.97
C MET A 103 -5.50 -3.67 17.10
N GLY A 104 -4.41 -3.19 17.70
CA GLY A 104 -3.69 -3.88 18.77
C GLY A 104 -2.93 -5.13 18.31
N LYS A 105 -2.79 -5.34 17.00
CA LYS A 105 -2.05 -6.47 16.44
C LYS A 105 -0.56 -6.16 16.52
N LYS A 106 0.26 -7.21 16.71
CA LYS A 106 1.71 -7.09 16.91
C LYS A 106 2.53 -7.59 15.73
N ARG A 107 1.87 -8.13 14.71
CA ARG A 107 2.48 -8.88 13.62
C ARG A 107 1.79 -8.60 12.30
N ILE A 108 2.59 -8.39 11.26
CA ILE A 108 2.15 -8.26 9.87
C ILE A 108 2.68 -9.46 9.07
N ILE A 109 1.82 -10.01 8.22
CA ILE A 109 2.24 -10.89 7.13
C ILE A 109 1.94 -10.22 5.80
N ALA A 110 2.79 -10.47 4.82
CA ALA A 110 2.58 -10.07 3.45
C ALA A 110 3.16 -11.12 2.51
N GLU A 111 2.69 -11.16 1.28
CA GLU A 111 3.32 -11.89 0.19
C GLU A 111 4.09 -10.94 -0.74
N THR A 112 5.08 -11.45 -1.46
CA THR A 112 5.73 -10.65 -2.49
C THR A 112 6.23 -11.50 -3.66
N GLY A 113 6.15 -10.93 -4.86
CA GLY A 113 6.78 -11.47 -6.06
C GLY A 113 8.13 -10.83 -6.29
N ALA A 114 8.17 -9.69 -6.99
CA ALA A 114 9.41 -8.94 -7.27
C ALA A 114 10.06 -8.25 -6.03
N GLY A 115 9.64 -8.55 -4.80
CA GLY A 115 10.25 -8.03 -3.57
C GLY A 115 9.77 -6.66 -3.09
N GLN A 116 9.38 -5.75 -4.00
CA GLN A 116 9.04 -4.36 -3.66
C GLN A 116 7.93 -4.20 -2.60
N HIS A 117 6.91 -5.07 -2.60
CA HIS A 117 5.88 -5.03 -1.55
C HIS A 117 6.41 -5.56 -0.22
N GLY A 118 7.18 -6.64 -0.26
CA GLY A 118 7.83 -7.21 0.92
C GLY A 118 8.76 -6.22 1.62
N VAL A 119 9.59 -5.50 0.85
CA VAL A 119 10.47 -4.44 1.35
C VAL A 119 9.65 -3.32 2.00
N ALA A 120 8.58 -2.86 1.36
CA ALA A 120 7.71 -1.83 1.95
C ALA A 120 7.06 -2.33 3.26
N ALA A 121 6.52 -3.55 3.29
CA ALA A 121 5.92 -4.18 4.47
C ALA A 121 6.90 -4.30 5.63
N ALA A 122 8.11 -4.79 5.37
CA ALA A 122 9.18 -4.88 6.36
C ALA A 122 9.61 -3.50 6.88
N THR A 123 9.71 -2.50 5.98
CA THR A 123 10.06 -1.12 6.34
C THR A 123 9.04 -0.51 7.31
N ALA A 124 7.74 -0.63 7.00
CA ALA A 124 6.70 -0.12 7.88
C ALA A 124 6.61 -0.90 9.20
N ALA A 125 6.77 -2.23 9.16
CA ALA A 125 6.80 -3.03 10.37
C ALA A 125 7.96 -2.62 11.30
N ALA A 126 9.15 -2.39 10.74
CA ALA A 126 10.29 -1.87 11.49
C ALA A 126 10.01 -0.49 12.11
N LEU A 127 9.40 0.42 11.34
CA LEU A 127 9.00 1.76 11.82
C LEU A 127 8.06 1.69 13.02
N PHE A 128 7.10 0.76 13.01
CA PHE A 128 6.07 0.65 14.05
C PHE A 128 6.40 -0.38 15.15
N GLY A 129 7.56 -1.03 15.10
CA GLY A 129 7.95 -2.07 16.07
C GLY A 129 7.06 -3.32 16.00
N LEU A 130 6.62 -3.70 14.79
CA LEU A 130 5.79 -4.88 14.53
C LEU A 130 6.67 -6.05 14.05
N GLU A 131 6.32 -7.27 14.44
CA GLU A 131 6.89 -8.47 13.83
C GLU A 131 6.46 -8.54 12.35
N CYS A 132 7.37 -8.89 11.44
CA CYS A 132 7.08 -9.00 10.02
C CYS A 132 7.53 -10.35 9.47
N VAL A 133 6.64 -11.03 8.75
CA VAL A 133 6.99 -12.19 7.93
C VAL A 133 6.48 -11.97 6.51
N VAL A 134 7.41 -11.98 5.56
CA VAL A 134 7.10 -11.88 4.14
C VAL A 134 7.24 -13.25 3.50
N TYR A 135 6.16 -13.74 2.88
CA TYR A 135 6.16 -14.97 2.11
C TYR A 135 6.52 -14.66 0.65
N MET A 136 7.53 -15.34 0.12
CA MET A 136 8.03 -15.13 -1.23
C MET A 136 8.26 -16.50 -1.87
N GLY A 137 7.81 -16.67 -3.11
CA GLY A 137 7.98 -17.94 -3.83
C GLY A 137 9.45 -18.27 -4.04
N GLU A 138 9.82 -19.55 -4.03
CA GLU A 138 11.22 -19.98 -4.13
C GLU A 138 11.93 -19.40 -5.36
N GLU A 139 11.31 -19.49 -6.53
CA GLU A 139 11.89 -18.93 -7.76
C GLU A 139 12.03 -17.40 -7.69
N ASP A 140 11.13 -16.75 -6.98
CA ASP A 140 11.14 -15.30 -6.77
C ASP A 140 12.30 -14.90 -5.85
N THR A 141 12.52 -15.65 -4.77
CA THR A 141 13.69 -15.46 -3.91
C THR A 141 15.00 -15.65 -4.67
N ARG A 142 15.06 -16.64 -5.58
CA ARG A 142 16.26 -16.89 -6.39
C ARG A 142 16.54 -15.75 -7.37
N ARG A 143 15.53 -15.37 -8.17
CA ARG A 143 15.69 -14.34 -9.22
C ARG A 143 15.84 -12.92 -8.67
N GLN A 144 15.41 -12.68 -7.43
CA GLN A 144 15.54 -11.40 -6.73
C GLN A 144 16.62 -11.43 -5.64
N SER A 145 17.52 -12.42 -5.63
CA SER A 145 18.58 -12.58 -4.62
C SER A 145 19.56 -11.41 -4.53
N LEU A 146 19.59 -10.53 -5.53
CA LEU A 146 20.42 -9.33 -5.59
C LEU A 146 19.75 -8.08 -4.99
N ASN A 147 18.46 -8.14 -4.64
CA ASN A 147 17.77 -7.07 -3.91
C ASN A 147 18.14 -7.11 -2.42
#